data_AF-A0A0Q8QZ23-F1
#
_entry.id   AF-A0A0Q8QZ23-F1
#
_cell.length_a   1.000
_cell.length_b   1.000
_cell.length_c   1.000
_cell.angle_alpha   90.00
_cell.angle_beta   90.00
_cell.angle_gamma   90.00
#
_symmetry.space_group_name_H-M   'P 1'
#
loop_
_entity.id
_entity.type
_entity.pdbx_description
1 polymer ?
#
loop_
_entity_poly.entity_id
_entity_poly.type
_entity_poly.pdbx_seq_one_letter_code
_entity_poly.pdbx_strand_id
1 'polypeptide(L)'
;MSRAILVIGQSHVAAVRAAAKARREADPDRPRTRVIHTIEPQYAPEIEGEGDDARFTPALADTIREQIGRHAPLVASASGGNVHNGFALIRHPRPYDFLLSEEDGPPLDPEAEPITEALVRAALEAGLDRDRIRLREIRRLGGEAVQLESPPPLADGAVIAEQADAFFRGRGIAELGVAPAGLRYKIWRLHSRIVAGYCAGLGLRFLPVPPETRDAQGFLRPEFAGDATHGNRAYGEAVIRALEAL
;
A
#
# COMPACT_ATOMS: atom_id res chain seq x y z
N MET A 1 -6.68 -22.29 15.60
CA MET A 1 -7.67 -22.47 14.50
C MET A 1 -7.48 -21.31 13.54
N SER A 2 -7.49 -21.56 12.22
CA SER A 2 -7.36 -20.47 11.26
C SER A 2 -8.64 -19.59 11.29
N ARG A 3 -8.47 -18.28 11.39
CA ARG A 3 -9.56 -17.29 11.48
C ARG A 3 -9.90 -16.73 10.11
N ALA A 4 -11.14 -16.28 9.92
CA ALA A 4 -11.50 -15.52 8.72
C ALA A 4 -10.73 -14.19 8.68
N ILE A 5 -10.46 -13.69 7.48
CA ILE A 5 -9.74 -12.42 7.26
C ILE A 5 -10.60 -11.53 6.37
N LEU A 6 -10.68 -10.24 6.69
CA LEU A 6 -11.28 -9.20 5.86
C LEU A 6 -10.23 -8.15 5.55
N VAL A 7 -9.86 -8.00 4.29
CA VAL A 7 -8.91 -6.97 3.84
C VAL A 7 -9.66 -5.85 3.12
N ILE A 8 -9.45 -4.61 3.56
CA ILE A 8 -10.15 -3.41 3.07
C ILE A 8 -9.14 -2.43 2.50
N GLY A 9 -9.31 -2.00 1.25
CA GLY A 9 -8.40 -1.01 0.68
C GLY A 9 -8.61 -0.78 -0.81
N GLN A 10 -7.59 -0.18 -1.42
CA GLN A 10 -7.62 0.25 -2.82
C GLN A 10 -6.85 -0.75 -3.71
N SER A 11 -6.16 -0.28 -4.75
CA SER A 11 -5.55 -1.14 -5.78
C SER A 11 -4.69 -2.30 -5.24
N HIS A 12 -3.98 -2.09 -4.12
CA HIS A 12 -3.12 -3.10 -3.49
C HIS A 12 -3.87 -4.32 -2.95
N VAL A 13 -5.19 -4.23 -2.69
CA VAL A 13 -5.98 -5.42 -2.30
C VAL A 13 -6.21 -6.38 -3.46
N ALA A 14 -5.95 -5.99 -4.71
CA ALA A 14 -6.12 -6.85 -5.88
C ALA A 14 -5.24 -8.12 -5.80
N ALA A 15 -4.00 -7.99 -5.33
CA ALA A 15 -3.09 -9.11 -5.10
C ALA A 15 -3.67 -10.12 -4.11
N VAL A 16 -4.15 -9.61 -2.97
CA VAL A 16 -4.79 -10.41 -1.90
C VAL A 16 -6.06 -11.07 -2.41
N ARG A 17 -6.88 -10.35 -3.18
CA ARG A 17 -8.11 -10.88 -3.79
C ARG A 17 -7.81 -12.03 -4.74
N ALA A 18 -6.78 -11.89 -5.59
CA ALA A 18 -6.37 -12.95 -6.51
C ALA A 18 -5.91 -14.21 -5.75
N ALA A 19 -5.15 -14.05 -4.66
CA ALA A 19 -4.72 -15.16 -3.81
C ALA A 19 -5.90 -15.82 -3.08
N ALA A 20 -6.78 -15.01 -2.47
CA ALA A 20 -7.97 -15.48 -1.78
C ALA A 20 -8.91 -16.28 -2.71
N LYS A 21 -9.08 -15.82 -3.96
CA LYS A 21 -9.83 -16.55 -4.99
C LYS A 21 -9.21 -17.93 -5.26
N ALA A 22 -7.90 -17.97 -5.51
CA ALA A 22 -7.20 -19.23 -5.79
C ALA A 22 -7.26 -20.21 -4.60
N ARG A 23 -7.11 -19.73 -3.36
CA ARG A 23 -7.28 -20.56 -2.16
C ARG A 23 -8.66 -21.16 -2.06
N ARG A 24 -9.71 -20.37 -2.31
CA ARG A 24 -11.10 -20.83 -2.26
C ARG A 24 -11.41 -21.89 -3.33
N GLU A 25 -10.82 -21.75 -4.52
CA GLU A 25 -10.98 -22.73 -5.60
C GLU A 25 -10.27 -24.06 -5.28
N ALA A 26 -9.12 -24.00 -4.60
CA ALA A 26 -8.36 -25.17 -4.19
C ALA A 26 -8.94 -25.87 -2.94
N ASP A 27 -9.47 -25.09 -1.99
CA ASP A 27 -10.05 -25.58 -0.73
C ASP A 27 -11.26 -24.72 -0.34
N PRO A 28 -12.49 -25.13 -0.74
CA PRO A 28 -13.71 -24.38 -0.44
C PRO A 28 -14.08 -24.27 1.05
N ASP A 29 -13.57 -25.20 1.88
CA ASP A 29 -13.89 -25.32 3.29
C ASP A 29 -12.92 -24.51 4.18
N ARG A 30 -11.80 -24.04 3.62
CA ARG A 30 -10.85 -23.16 4.31
C ARG A 30 -11.53 -21.88 4.82
N PRO A 31 -11.18 -21.40 6.04
CA PRO A 31 -11.63 -20.10 6.52
C PRO A 31 -11.33 -18.98 5.50
N ARG A 32 -12.37 -18.20 5.20
CA ARG A 32 -12.36 -17.29 4.06
C ARG A 32 -11.50 -16.06 4.33
N THR A 33 -10.66 -15.72 3.36
CA THR A 33 -10.17 -14.34 3.17
C THR A 33 -11.12 -13.62 2.23
N ARG A 34 -11.67 -12.49 2.67
CA ARG A 34 -12.53 -11.61 1.88
C ARG A 34 -11.84 -10.28 1.64
N VAL A 35 -12.21 -9.65 0.54
CA VAL A 35 -11.62 -8.37 0.13
C VAL A 35 -12.72 -7.39 -0.25
N ILE A 36 -12.74 -6.25 0.42
CA ILE A 36 -13.51 -5.06 0.01
C ILE A 36 -12.54 -4.14 -0.72
N HIS A 37 -12.77 -3.95 -2.02
CA HIS A 37 -11.98 -3.06 -2.86
C HIS A 37 -12.74 -1.74 -2.99
N THR A 38 -12.28 -0.72 -2.28
CA THR A 38 -13.05 0.52 -2.07
C THR A 38 -13.20 1.37 -3.32
N ILE A 39 -12.42 1.08 -4.38
CA ILE A 39 -12.54 1.75 -5.68
C ILE A 39 -13.65 1.16 -6.57
N GLU A 40 -14.32 0.10 -6.14
CA GLU A 40 -15.43 -0.47 -6.90
C GLU A 40 -16.58 0.54 -7.05
N PRO A 41 -17.27 0.60 -8.21
CA PRO A 41 -18.28 1.62 -8.48
C PRO A 41 -19.40 1.71 -7.44
N GLN A 42 -19.78 0.59 -6.83
CA GLN A 42 -20.82 0.52 -5.80
C GLN A 42 -20.45 1.26 -4.51
N TYR A 43 -19.17 1.58 -4.31
CA TYR A 43 -18.69 2.36 -3.18
C TYR A 43 -18.32 3.78 -3.58
N ALA A 44 -18.60 4.25 -4.80
CA ALA A 44 -18.24 5.60 -5.22
C ALA A 44 -19.34 6.63 -4.87
N PRO A 45 -19.01 7.77 -4.23
CA PRO A 45 -17.73 8.06 -3.56
C PRO A 45 -17.56 7.23 -2.28
N GLU A 46 -16.32 6.81 -1.97
CA GLU A 46 -16.05 5.97 -0.80
C GLU A 46 -16.05 6.76 0.51
N ILE A 47 -15.77 8.06 0.42
CA ILE A 47 -15.70 8.99 1.53
C ILE A 47 -16.61 10.17 1.21
N GLU A 48 -17.40 10.59 2.20
CA GLU A 48 -18.18 11.82 2.20
C GLU A 48 -17.67 12.77 3.28
N GLY A 49 -17.91 14.08 3.10
CA GLY A 49 -17.41 15.12 3.99
C GLY A 49 -15.93 15.46 3.77
N GLU A 50 -15.41 16.38 4.60
CA GLU A 50 -14.04 16.88 4.53
C GLU A 50 -13.39 16.91 5.92
N GLY A 51 -12.07 16.88 5.95
CA GLY A 51 -11.28 16.97 7.18
C GLY A 51 -11.69 15.96 8.26
N ASP A 52 -11.94 16.48 9.46
CA ASP A 52 -12.27 15.66 10.63
C ASP A 52 -13.67 15.06 10.61
N ASP A 53 -14.58 15.62 9.81
CA ASP A 53 -15.94 15.12 9.63
C ASP A 53 -16.03 14.11 8.48
N ALA A 54 -14.97 13.93 7.70
CA ALA A 54 -14.96 12.94 6.62
C ALA A 54 -15.16 11.51 7.14
N ARG A 55 -16.07 10.75 6.51
CA ARG A 55 -16.43 9.38 6.89
C ARG A 55 -16.55 8.49 5.67
N PHE A 56 -16.49 7.17 5.88
CA PHE A 56 -16.96 6.26 4.83
C PHE A 56 -18.45 6.45 4.61
N THR A 57 -18.87 6.43 3.35
CA THR A 57 -20.28 6.50 2.99
C THR A 57 -21.06 5.32 3.60
N PRO A 58 -22.38 5.46 3.82
CA PRO A 58 -23.18 4.38 4.39
C PRO A 58 -23.02 3.05 3.66
N ALA A 59 -22.98 3.06 2.31
CA ALA A 59 -22.82 1.84 1.52
C ALA A 59 -21.54 1.05 1.84
N LEU A 60 -20.39 1.74 1.96
CA LEU A 60 -19.13 1.11 2.32
C LEU A 60 -19.11 0.71 3.80
N ALA A 61 -19.57 1.59 4.69
CA ALA A 61 -19.59 1.33 6.12
C ALA A 61 -20.48 0.13 6.49
N ASP A 62 -21.66 0.01 5.87
CA ASP A 62 -22.59 -1.09 6.12
C ASP A 62 -22.05 -2.41 5.58
N THR A 63 -21.41 -2.40 4.41
CA THR A 63 -20.69 -3.59 3.89
C THR A 63 -19.62 -4.06 4.88
N ILE A 64 -18.80 -3.15 5.40
CA ILE A 64 -17.74 -3.49 6.37
C ILE A 64 -18.36 -4.10 7.64
N ARG A 65 -19.38 -3.44 8.22
CA ARG A 65 -20.07 -3.93 9.43
C ARG A 65 -20.72 -5.30 9.21
N GLU A 66 -21.34 -5.51 8.06
CA GLU A 66 -21.96 -6.78 7.72
C GLU A 66 -20.91 -7.91 7.68
N GLN A 67 -19.78 -7.68 7.01
CA GLN A 67 -18.71 -8.67 6.93
C GLN A 67 -18.10 -8.98 8.30
N ILE A 68 -17.94 -7.96 9.16
CA ILE A 68 -17.46 -8.14 10.54
C ILE A 68 -18.47 -8.94 11.36
N GLY A 69 -19.74 -8.52 11.38
CA GLY A 69 -20.78 -9.15 12.19
C GLY A 69 -21.07 -10.59 11.81
N ARG A 70 -21.00 -10.93 10.53
CA ARG A 70 -21.25 -12.30 10.04
C ARG A 70 -20.10 -13.27 10.28
N HIS A 71 -18.87 -12.79 10.39
CA HIS A 71 -17.69 -13.66 10.27
C HIS A 71 -16.63 -13.46 11.35
N ALA A 72 -16.76 -12.46 12.21
CA ALA A 72 -15.78 -12.09 13.23
C ALA A 72 -14.32 -12.18 12.73
N PRO A 73 -13.98 -11.57 11.57
CA PRO A 73 -12.69 -11.76 10.93
C PRO A 73 -11.60 -10.96 11.64
N LEU A 74 -10.35 -11.31 11.39
CA LEU A 74 -9.26 -10.34 11.48
C LEU A 74 -9.48 -9.26 10.42
N VAL A 75 -9.58 -8.00 10.86
CA VAL A 75 -9.69 -6.86 9.94
C VAL A 75 -8.28 -6.37 9.59
N ALA A 76 -8.01 -6.28 8.30
CA ALA A 76 -6.79 -5.70 7.77
C ALA A 76 -7.09 -4.61 6.74
N SER A 77 -6.16 -3.67 6.56
CA SER A 77 -6.25 -2.60 5.59
C SER A 77 -5.02 -2.54 4.68
N ALA A 78 -5.25 -2.23 3.40
CA ALA A 78 -4.21 -1.82 2.46
C ALA A 78 -4.54 -0.43 1.88
N SER A 79 -4.67 0.56 2.76
CA SER A 79 -4.90 1.97 2.37
C SER A 79 -3.58 2.70 2.10
N GLY A 80 -3.58 3.65 1.17
CA GLY A 80 -2.43 4.53 0.87
C GLY A 80 -1.26 3.88 0.16
N GLY A 81 -1.38 2.62 -0.22
CA GLY A 81 -0.22 1.83 -0.64
C GLY A 81 0.53 2.36 -1.87
N ASN A 82 -0.06 3.22 -2.69
CA ASN A 82 0.56 3.72 -3.93
C ASN A 82 1.06 5.18 -3.88
N VAL A 83 0.87 5.91 -2.76
CA VAL A 83 1.17 7.35 -2.70
C VAL A 83 2.65 7.61 -3.00
N HIS A 84 3.57 6.82 -2.44
CA HIS A 84 5.01 6.93 -2.68
C HIS A 84 5.38 6.85 -4.18
N ASN A 85 4.72 5.98 -4.97
CA ASN A 85 4.96 5.88 -6.41
C ASN A 85 4.49 7.14 -7.16
N GLY A 86 3.44 7.81 -6.67
CA GLY A 86 2.98 9.09 -7.21
C GLY A 86 4.03 10.21 -7.17
N PHE A 87 4.95 10.15 -6.21
CA PHE A 87 6.07 11.08 -6.02
C PHE A 87 7.37 10.63 -6.67
N ALA A 88 7.60 9.31 -6.73
CA ALA A 88 8.93 8.75 -6.97
C ALA A 88 9.05 7.89 -8.23
N LEU A 89 7.96 7.45 -8.86
CA LEU A 89 8.07 6.47 -9.95
C LEU A 89 8.67 7.08 -11.22
N ILE A 90 8.20 8.28 -11.60
CA ILE A 90 8.65 9.02 -12.79
C ILE A 90 9.78 9.97 -12.38
N ARG A 91 10.85 10.04 -13.17
CA ARG A 91 11.96 10.97 -12.91
C ARG A 91 11.45 12.42 -12.99
N HIS A 92 11.78 13.23 -12.00
CA HIS A 92 11.43 14.64 -12.01
C HIS A 92 12.32 15.42 -13.01
N PRO A 93 11.78 16.42 -13.77
CA PRO A 93 12.59 17.23 -14.70
C PRO A 93 13.75 17.98 -14.04
N ARG A 94 13.62 18.27 -12.75
CA ARG A 94 14.71 18.69 -11.85
C ARG A 94 14.97 17.55 -10.87
N PRO A 95 15.86 16.59 -11.15
CA PRO A 95 16.11 15.47 -10.26
C PRO A 95 16.42 15.95 -8.85
N TYR A 96 15.81 15.31 -7.86
CA TYR A 96 16.01 15.64 -6.45
C TYR A 96 16.28 14.36 -5.67
N ASP A 97 16.99 14.48 -4.55
CA ASP A 97 17.24 13.35 -3.66
C ASP A 97 17.45 13.81 -2.21
N PHE A 98 17.36 12.88 -1.26
CA PHE A 98 17.51 13.16 0.16
C PHE A 98 18.12 11.97 0.89
N LEU A 99 18.50 12.14 2.16
CA LEU A 99 18.93 11.06 3.04
C LEU A 99 17.86 10.75 4.07
N LEU A 100 17.73 9.48 4.43
CA LEU A 100 16.89 9.04 5.54
C LEU A 100 17.60 9.33 6.86
N SER A 101 16.88 9.91 7.82
CA SER A 101 17.39 10.31 9.13
C SER A 101 17.46 9.15 10.14
N GLU A 102 16.58 8.15 10.01
CA GLU A 102 16.45 7.05 10.98
C GLU A 102 17.03 5.70 10.50
N GLU A 103 17.50 5.59 9.25
CA GLU A 103 18.23 4.40 8.79
C GLU A 103 19.26 4.74 7.72
N ASP A 104 20.28 3.90 7.61
CA ASP A 104 21.19 3.93 6.47
C ASP A 104 20.40 3.52 5.21
N GLY A 105 20.38 4.42 4.24
CA GLY A 105 19.76 4.18 2.93
C GLY A 105 20.78 4.19 1.81
N PRO A 106 20.32 4.02 0.55
CA PRO A 106 21.14 4.30 -0.62
C PRO A 106 21.76 5.70 -0.54
N PRO A 107 23.01 5.89 -1.04
CA PRO A 107 23.64 7.20 -1.05
C PRO A 107 22.82 8.22 -1.86
N LEU A 108 23.16 9.50 -1.70
CA LEU A 108 22.60 10.54 -2.57
C LEU A 108 23.02 10.30 -4.02
N ASP A 109 22.08 10.48 -4.93
CA ASP A 109 22.36 10.59 -6.36
C ASP A 109 23.20 11.86 -6.62
N PRO A 110 24.44 11.76 -7.15
CA PRO A 110 25.29 12.91 -7.40
C PRO A 110 24.75 13.86 -8.49
N GLU A 111 23.78 13.41 -9.31
CA GLU A 111 23.14 14.24 -10.34
C GLU A 111 21.87 14.96 -9.83
N ALA A 112 21.46 14.71 -8.58
CA ALA A 112 20.23 15.23 -8.03
C ALA A 112 20.45 16.44 -7.11
N GLU A 113 19.47 17.36 -7.10
CA GLU A 113 19.41 18.46 -6.14
C GLU A 113 19.13 17.89 -4.74
N PRO A 114 20.04 18.08 -3.76
CA PRO A 114 19.81 17.58 -2.42
C PRO A 114 18.73 18.42 -1.71
N ILE A 115 17.70 17.74 -1.22
CA ILE A 115 16.64 18.34 -0.39
C ILE A 115 16.58 17.66 0.98
N THR A 116 15.85 18.26 1.92
CA THR A 116 15.72 17.71 3.27
C THR A 116 14.64 16.64 3.35
N GLU A 117 14.82 15.65 4.23
CA GLU A 117 13.75 14.69 4.54
C GLU A 117 12.47 15.40 5.02
N ALA A 118 12.61 16.48 5.79
CA ALA A 118 11.46 17.26 6.28
C ALA A 118 10.58 17.80 5.15
N LEU A 119 11.18 18.27 4.05
CA LEU A 119 10.42 18.73 2.88
C LEU A 119 9.68 17.58 2.19
N VAL A 120 10.34 16.43 2.00
CA VAL A 120 9.73 15.24 1.39
C VAL A 120 8.62 14.69 2.28
N ARG A 121 8.83 14.66 3.60
CA ARG A 121 7.83 14.24 4.59
C ARG A 121 6.58 15.11 4.52
N ALA A 122 6.72 16.43 4.53
CA ALA A 122 5.58 17.33 4.45
C ALA A 122 4.75 17.10 3.16
N ALA A 123 5.42 16.85 2.03
CA ALA A 123 4.75 16.53 0.78
C ALA A 123 4.02 15.18 0.81
N LEU A 124 4.65 14.14 1.38
CA LEU A 124 4.03 12.82 1.55
C LEU A 124 2.84 12.86 2.51
N GLU A 125 2.95 13.55 3.64
CA GLU A 125 1.87 13.69 4.62
C GLU A 125 0.64 14.36 3.99
N ALA A 126 0.83 15.45 3.23
CA ALA A 126 -0.25 16.08 2.47
C ALA A 126 -0.87 15.12 1.44
N GLY A 127 -0.05 14.30 0.77
CA GLY A 127 -0.53 13.26 -0.15
C GLY A 127 -1.32 12.13 0.53
N LEU A 128 -1.14 11.94 1.85
CA LEU A 128 -1.74 10.87 2.65
C LEU A 128 -2.99 11.30 3.43
N ASP A 129 -3.45 12.54 3.31
CA ASP A 129 -4.60 13.06 4.08
C ASP A 129 -5.85 12.17 3.95
N ARG A 130 -6.17 11.73 2.73
CA ARG A 130 -7.30 10.81 2.51
C ARG A 130 -7.06 9.43 3.11
N ASP A 131 -5.82 8.95 3.10
CA ASP A 131 -5.47 7.66 3.69
C ASP A 131 -5.54 7.68 5.22
N ARG A 132 -5.19 8.80 5.84
CA ARG A 132 -5.41 9.02 7.27
C ARG A 132 -6.89 8.92 7.64
N ILE A 133 -7.78 9.47 6.80
CA ILE A 133 -9.24 9.32 6.96
C ILE A 133 -9.65 7.84 6.83
N ARG A 134 -9.15 7.13 5.82
CA ARG A 134 -9.43 5.68 5.63
C ARG A 134 -9.02 4.88 6.86
N LEU A 135 -7.81 5.08 7.37
CA LEU A 135 -7.31 4.37 8.55
C LEU A 135 -8.16 4.65 9.80
N ARG A 136 -8.55 5.92 10.02
CA ARG A 136 -9.45 6.30 11.12
C ARG A 136 -10.78 5.57 11.02
N GLU A 137 -11.39 5.55 9.83
CA GLU A 137 -12.70 4.92 9.63
C GLU A 137 -12.64 3.39 9.75
N ILE A 138 -11.55 2.77 9.29
CA ILE A 138 -11.30 1.35 9.48
C ILE A 138 -11.12 1.04 10.98
N ARG A 139 -10.39 1.86 11.74
CA ARG A 139 -10.28 1.70 13.19
C ARG A 139 -11.63 1.82 13.89
N ARG A 140 -12.45 2.79 13.45
CA ARG A 140 -13.78 3.07 14.02
C ARG A 140 -14.78 1.93 13.78
N LEU A 141 -14.79 1.36 12.57
CA LEU A 141 -15.72 0.30 12.18
C LEU A 141 -15.20 -1.10 12.53
N GLY A 142 -13.90 -1.32 12.36
CA GLY A 142 -13.22 -2.60 12.49
C GLY A 142 -12.79 -2.96 13.91
N GLY A 143 -12.72 -2.00 14.82
CA GLY A 143 -12.14 -2.25 16.14
C GLY A 143 -10.63 -2.48 16.03
N GLU A 144 -10.14 -3.59 16.55
CA GLU A 144 -8.75 -4.01 16.35
C GLU A 144 -8.51 -4.34 14.87
N ALA A 145 -7.64 -3.59 14.22
CA ALA A 145 -7.32 -3.78 12.82
C ALA A 145 -5.82 -3.63 12.55
N VAL A 146 -5.38 -4.23 11.44
CA VAL A 146 -4.00 -4.28 10.99
C VAL A 146 -3.85 -3.49 9.70
N GLN A 147 -2.98 -2.48 9.64
CA GLN A 147 -2.58 -1.87 8.38
C GLN A 147 -1.41 -2.64 7.79
N LEU A 148 -1.53 -3.00 6.51
CA LEU A 148 -0.47 -3.61 5.73
C LEU A 148 0.49 -2.54 5.22
N GLU A 149 1.79 -2.79 5.35
CA GLU A 149 2.79 -2.03 4.61
C GLU A 149 2.59 -2.28 3.10
N SER A 150 2.76 -1.23 2.29
CA SER A 150 2.71 -1.37 0.83
C SER A 150 3.88 -2.22 0.33
N PRO A 151 3.74 -2.92 -0.81
CA PRO A 151 4.87 -3.57 -1.46
C PRO A 151 6.05 -2.59 -1.57
N PRO A 152 7.29 -3.07 -1.40
CA PRO A 152 8.46 -2.30 -1.75
C PRO A 152 8.46 -1.98 -3.26
N PRO A 153 9.17 -0.94 -3.70
CA PRO A 153 9.35 -0.68 -5.12
C PRO A 153 10.16 -1.79 -5.79
N LEU A 154 10.01 -1.90 -7.11
CA LEU A 154 10.92 -2.70 -7.94
C LEU A 154 12.24 -1.94 -8.16
N ALA A 155 13.35 -2.68 -8.19
CA ALA A 155 14.67 -2.09 -8.45
C ALA A 155 14.87 -1.69 -9.92
N ASP A 156 14.47 -2.56 -10.85
CA ASP A 156 14.77 -2.44 -12.28
C ASP A 156 13.88 -1.41 -12.99
N GLY A 157 14.48 -0.29 -13.39
CA GLY A 157 13.79 0.79 -14.10
C GLY A 157 13.26 0.39 -15.49
N ALA A 158 13.89 -0.55 -16.19
CA ALA A 158 13.44 -0.99 -17.51
C ALA A 158 12.15 -1.80 -17.40
N VAL A 159 12.10 -2.74 -16.45
CA VAL A 159 10.88 -3.52 -16.16
C VAL A 159 9.71 -2.58 -15.79
N ILE A 160 9.99 -1.53 -15.01
CA ILE A 160 8.96 -0.58 -14.58
C ILE A 160 8.46 0.27 -15.74
N ALA A 161 9.35 0.72 -16.64
CA ALA A 161 8.94 1.43 -17.85
C ALA A 161 8.07 0.54 -18.76
N GLU A 162 8.43 -0.72 -18.92
CA GLU A 162 7.68 -1.69 -19.73
C GLU A 162 6.29 -1.97 -19.14
N GLN A 163 6.21 -2.13 -17.81
CA GLN A 163 5.01 -2.53 -17.07
C GLN A 163 4.19 -1.35 -16.51
N ALA A 164 4.56 -0.11 -16.83
CA ALA A 164 3.83 1.07 -16.35
C ALA A 164 2.36 1.01 -16.78
N ASP A 165 1.46 1.32 -15.84
CA ASP A 165 0.02 1.38 -16.11
C ASP A 165 -0.34 2.65 -16.91
N ALA A 166 -1.63 2.76 -17.27
CA ALA A 166 -2.13 3.92 -18.01
C ALA A 166 -1.96 5.25 -17.26
N PHE A 167 -1.98 5.22 -15.92
CA PHE A 167 -1.81 6.41 -15.09
C PHE A 167 -0.38 6.96 -15.23
N PHE A 168 0.64 6.13 -15.10
CA PHE A 168 2.03 6.58 -15.24
C PHE A 168 2.43 6.86 -16.69
N ARG A 169 1.90 6.10 -17.66
CA ARG A 169 2.06 6.43 -19.09
C ARG A 169 1.49 7.79 -19.43
N GLY A 170 0.29 8.11 -18.93
CA GLY A 170 -0.34 9.42 -19.14
C GLY A 170 0.39 10.59 -18.46
N ARG A 171 1.30 10.31 -17.52
CA ARG A 171 2.11 11.32 -16.81
C ARG A 171 3.53 11.46 -17.36
N GLY A 172 3.82 10.83 -18.50
CA GLY A 172 5.05 11.06 -19.25
C GLY A 172 6.25 10.21 -18.81
N ILE A 173 6.01 9.00 -18.29
CA ILE A 173 7.11 8.08 -17.93
C ILE A 173 7.99 7.72 -19.15
N ALA A 174 7.44 7.74 -20.36
CA ALA A 174 8.19 7.43 -21.57
C ALA A 174 9.21 8.52 -21.92
N GLU A 175 8.86 9.78 -21.67
CA GLU A 175 9.68 10.95 -21.96
C GLU A 175 10.66 11.27 -20.83
N LEU A 176 10.20 11.18 -19.58
CA LEU A 176 10.99 11.54 -18.40
C LEU A 176 11.82 10.36 -17.87
N GLY A 177 11.41 9.12 -18.16
CA GLY A 177 12.03 7.92 -17.64
C GLY A 177 11.62 7.60 -16.20
N VAL A 178 12.15 6.49 -15.70
CA VAL A 178 11.92 6.01 -14.34
C VAL A 178 12.92 6.66 -13.39
N ALA A 179 12.48 7.08 -12.21
CA ALA A 179 13.39 7.67 -11.23
C ALA A 179 14.38 6.62 -10.68
N PRO A 180 15.56 7.04 -10.19
CA PRO A 180 16.55 6.14 -9.62
C PRO A 180 15.97 5.23 -8.52
N ALA A 181 16.41 3.96 -8.49
CA ALA A 181 15.95 2.99 -7.48
C ALA A 181 16.18 3.46 -6.04
N GLY A 182 17.31 4.16 -5.80
CA GLY A 182 17.63 4.71 -4.49
C GLY A 182 16.60 5.74 -3.99
N LEU A 183 16.18 6.68 -4.85
CA LEU A 183 15.15 7.66 -4.52
C LEU A 183 13.81 6.96 -4.19
N ARG A 184 13.40 6.01 -5.03
CA ARG A 184 12.14 5.26 -4.85
C ARG A 184 12.12 4.47 -3.54
N TYR A 185 13.23 3.82 -3.21
CA TYR A 185 13.40 3.14 -1.94
C TYR A 185 13.24 4.13 -0.77
N LYS A 186 13.96 5.26 -0.80
CA LYS A 186 13.90 6.26 0.29
C LYS A 186 12.50 6.85 0.48
N ILE A 187 11.79 7.16 -0.61
CA ILE A 187 10.40 7.64 -0.54
C ILE A 187 9.48 6.55 0.01
N TRP A 188 9.62 5.29 -0.42
CA TRP A 188 8.83 4.17 0.13
C TRP A 188 9.09 3.98 1.64
N ARG A 189 10.34 4.01 2.09
CA ARG A 189 10.70 3.90 3.51
C ARG A 189 10.11 5.03 4.34
N LEU A 190 10.26 6.27 3.89
CA LEU A 190 9.68 7.44 4.57
C LEU A 190 8.15 7.35 4.63
N HIS A 191 7.51 7.01 3.52
CA HIS A 191 6.06 6.77 3.45
C HIS A 191 5.62 5.68 4.45
N SER A 192 6.31 4.53 4.47
CA SER A 192 6.02 3.44 5.39
C SER A 192 6.09 3.88 6.86
N ARG A 193 7.10 4.65 7.23
CA ARG A 193 7.24 5.21 8.59
C ARG A 193 6.12 6.18 8.95
N ILE A 194 5.73 7.07 8.03
CA ILE A 194 4.60 7.99 8.23
C ILE A 194 3.32 7.18 8.51
N VAL A 195 3.02 6.18 7.67
CA VAL A 195 1.84 5.33 7.82
C VAL A 195 1.89 4.51 9.11
N ALA A 196 3.05 3.97 9.48
CA ALA A 196 3.25 3.27 10.76
C ALA A 196 3.01 4.20 11.95
N GLY A 197 3.46 5.46 11.87
CA GLY A 197 3.18 6.50 12.87
C GLY A 197 1.69 6.81 13.00
N TYR A 198 0.96 6.93 11.89
CA TYR A 198 -0.50 7.07 11.91
C TYR A 198 -1.18 5.87 12.54
N CYS A 199 -0.72 4.65 12.23
CA CYS A 199 -1.25 3.44 12.83
C CYS A 199 -1.05 3.43 14.35
N ALA A 200 0.15 3.78 14.83
CA ALA A 200 0.43 3.90 16.26
C ALA A 200 -0.50 4.92 16.94
N GLY A 201 -0.69 6.10 16.33
CA GLY A 201 -1.59 7.14 16.85
C GLY A 201 -3.07 6.73 16.89
N LEU A 202 -3.50 5.82 16.01
CA LEU A 202 -4.88 5.31 15.96
C LEU A 202 -5.06 4.00 16.75
N GLY A 203 -3.99 3.44 17.35
CA GLY A 203 -4.02 2.13 17.99
C GLY A 203 -4.27 0.98 17.01
N LEU A 204 -3.80 1.10 15.77
CA LEU A 204 -3.75 0.05 14.76
C LEU A 204 -2.41 -0.68 14.82
N ARG A 205 -2.40 -1.99 14.56
CA ARG A 205 -1.16 -2.74 14.34
C ARG A 205 -0.65 -2.46 12.92
N PHE A 206 0.63 -2.18 12.76
CA PHE A 206 1.27 -2.10 11.45
C PHE A 206 1.97 -3.43 11.13
N LEU A 207 1.63 -4.06 10.01
CA LEU A 207 2.23 -5.31 9.55
C LEU A 207 3.25 -4.99 8.45
N PRO A 208 4.56 -5.17 8.70
CA PRO A 208 5.57 -4.98 7.65
C PRO A 208 5.39 -5.99 6.52
N VAL A 209 5.98 -5.68 5.37
CA VAL A 209 5.98 -6.57 4.20
C VAL A 209 6.56 -7.95 4.55
N PRO A 210 5.98 -9.05 4.05
CA PRO A 210 6.52 -10.39 4.31
C PRO A 210 7.99 -10.48 3.88
N PRO A 211 8.92 -10.90 4.75
CA PRO A 211 10.35 -10.87 4.44
C PRO A 211 10.72 -11.61 3.16
N GLU A 212 10.03 -12.70 2.83
CA GLU A 212 10.31 -13.51 1.65
C GLU A 212 10.05 -12.79 0.32
N THR A 213 9.30 -11.69 0.33
CA THR A 213 8.98 -10.92 -0.88
C THR A 213 10.06 -9.90 -1.25
N ARG A 214 11.06 -9.71 -0.38
CA ARG A 214 12.16 -8.76 -0.59
C ARG A 214 13.44 -9.45 -1.02
N ASP A 215 14.23 -8.76 -1.84
CA ASP A 215 15.62 -9.12 -2.08
C ASP A 215 16.53 -8.64 -0.95
N ALA A 216 17.84 -8.89 -1.07
CA ALA A 216 18.83 -8.53 -0.05
C ALA A 216 19.00 -7.01 0.13
N GLN A 217 18.55 -6.23 -0.85
CA GLN A 217 18.59 -4.76 -0.87
C GLN A 217 17.27 -4.14 -0.41
N GLY A 218 16.25 -4.97 -0.14
CA GLY A 218 14.95 -4.55 0.35
C GLY A 218 13.92 -4.21 -0.73
N PHE A 219 14.23 -4.41 -2.02
CA PHE A 219 13.28 -4.22 -3.13
C PHE A 219 12.38 -5.44 -3.31
N LEU A 220 11.24 -5.25 -3.97
CA LEU A 220 10.32 -6.35 -4.28
C LEU A 220 10.98 -7.32 -5.28
N ARG A 221 10.99 -8.61 -4.97
CA ARG A 221 11.53 -9.60 -5.92
C ARG A 221 10.61 -9.74 -7.14
N PRO A 222 11.14 -9.90 -8.36
CA PRO A 222 10.34 -9.91 -9.59
C PRO A 222 9.20 -10.95 -9.61
N GLU A 223 9.39 -12.13 -9.01
CA GLU A 223 8.36 -13.19 -8.95
C GLU A 223 7.15 -12.83 -8.08
N PHE A 224 7.24 -11.76 -7.29
CA PHE A 224 6.13 -11.20 -6.51
C PHE A 224 5.53 -9.95 -7.17
N ALA A 225 6.10 -9.45 -8.27
CA ALA A 225 5.60 -8.30 -9.01
C ALA A 225 4.42 -8.67 -9.91
N GLY A 226 3.37 -7.84 -9.89
CA GLY A 226 2.25 -7.93 -10.83
C GLY A 226 2.34 -6.90 -11.94
N ASP A 227 2.80 -5.69 -11.60
CA ASP A 227 3.11 -4.60 -12.53
C ASP A 227 4.18 -3.69 -11.90
N ALA A 228 4.37 -2.50 -12.46
CA ALA A 228 5.30 -1.47 -11.99
C ALA A 228 5.15 -1.06 -10.50
N THR A 229 3.97 -1.25 -9.91
CA THR A 229 3.62 -0.76 -8.56
C THR A 229 2.93 -1.76 -7.65
N HIS A 230 2.32 -2.81 -8.19
CA HIS A 230 1.50 -3.76 -7.45
C HIS A 230 2.16 -5.14 -7.34
N GLY A 231 1.91 -5.82 -6.23
CA GLY A 231 2.21 -7.24 -6.08
C GLY A 231 1.27 -8.13 -6.91
N ASN A 232 1.72 -9.32 -7.27
CA ASN A 232 0.89 -10.32 -7.95
C ASN A 232 0.18 -11.26 -6.96
N ARG A 233 -0.41 -12.34 -7.48
CA ARG A 233 -1.06 -13.39 -6.68
C ARG A 233 -0.12 -14.03 -5.64
N ALA A 234 1.14 -14.28 -5.98
CA ALA A 234 2.10 -14.86 -5.04
C ALA A 234 2.41 -13.89 -3.89
N TYR A 235 2.44 -12.58 -4.17
CA TYR A 235 2.58 -11.55 -3.13
C TYR A 235 1.36 -11.54 -2.20
N GLY A 236 0.15 -11.55 -2.79
CA GLY A 236 -1.09 -11.63 -2.03
C GLY A 236 -1.14 -12.88 -1.14
N GLU A 237 -0.64 -14.01 -1.62
CA GLU A 237 -0.53 -15.26 -0.87
C GLU A 237 0.43 -15.12 0.34
N ALA A 238 1.59 -14.49 0.16
CA ALA A 238 2.53 -14.22 1.25
C ALA A 238 1.90 -13.30 2.33
N VAL A 239 1.16 -12.27 1.90
CA VAL A 239 0.43 -11.37 2.81
C VAL A 239 -0.63 -12.12 3.62
N ILE A 240 -1.42 -12.99 2.98
CA ILE A 240 -2.44 -13.76 3.71
C ILE A 240 -1.78 -14.68 4.76
N ARG A 241 -0.67 -15.35 4.42
CA ARG A 241 0.07 -16.17 5.40
C ARG A 241 0.58 -15.33 6.59
N ALA A 242 1.09 -14.13 6.32
CA ALA A 242 1.55 -13.23 7.38
C ALA A 242 0.40 -12.81 8.31
N LEU A 243 -0.80 -12.55 7.78
CA LEU A 243 -2.00 -12.24 8.56
C LEU A 243 -2.53 -13.44 9.37
N GLU A 244 -2.41 -14.66 8.82
CA GLU A 244 -2.77 -15.90 9.52
C GLU A 244 -1.84 -16.21 10.70
N ALA A 245 -0.60 -15.69 10.68
CA ALA A 245 0.40 -15.89 11.73
C ALA A 245 0.30 -14.89 12.91
N LEU A 246 -0.60 -13.89 12.82
CA LEU A 246 -0.85 -12.90 13.88
C LEU A 246 -1.75 -13.42 15.00
#